data_AF-A0A2G4JH41-F1
#
_entry.id   AF-A0A2G4JH41-F1
#
_cell.length_a   1.000
_cell.length_b   1.000
_cell.length_c   1.000
_cell.angle_alpha   90.00
_cell.angle_beta   90.00
_cell.angle_gamma   90.00
#
_symmetry.space_group_name_H-M   'P 1'
#
loop_
_entity.id
_entity.type
_entity.pdbx_description
1 polymer ?
#
loop_
_entity_poly.entity_id
_entity_poly.type
_entity_poly.pdbx_seq_one_letter_code
_entity_poly.pdbx_strand_id
1 'polypeptide(L)'
;MVTIASSSETGWRAGWRANDLERLANSGGPMSRQRTSRLFTTVLGHDQGAVRCPRVLRVGLDFGRRNPLSVVLELLKQCGFADEREARAAIALPIEACLCRIDLVPQRVPIETLSPADALYQTLILGLSTPWLYDPVRPVLWTRASLTRQLELFDGREFYA
;
A
#
# COMPACT_ATOMS: atom_id res chain seq x y z
N MET A 1 -19.65 -73.06 20.20
CA MET A 1 -19.27 -72.60 21.55
C MET A 1 -18.80 -71.16 21.39
N VAL A 2 -19.70 -70.22 21.66
CA VAL A 2 -19.52 -68.78 21.44
C VAL A 2 -19.33 -68.16 22.81
N THR A 3 -18.17 -67.57 23.06
CA THR A 3 -17.90 -66.83 24.30
C THR A 3 -18.21 -65.37 24.05
N ILE A 4 -19.14 -64.82 24.84
CA ILE A 4 -19.43 -63.40 24.97
C ILE A 4 -18.74 -62.90 26.25
N ALA A 5 -18.07 -61.76 26.19
CA ALA A 5 -17.84 -60.84 27.30
C ALA A 5 -17.84 -59.43 26.67
N SER A 6 -18.94 -58.65 26.75
CA SER A 6 -19.46 -57.86 27.88
C SER A 6 -18.60 -56.65 28.26
N SER A 7 -19.26 -55.48 28.21
CA SER A 7 -19.05 -54.25 29.02
C SER A 7 -17.77 -53.45 28.74
N SER A 8 -17.73 -52.12 28.69
CA SER A 8 -18.64 -51.07 29.16
C SER A 8 -18.28 -49.72 28.50
N GLU A 9 -19.30 -48.86 28.39
CA GLU A 9 -19.28 -47.41 28.67
C GLU A 9 -18.29 -46.43 28.01
N THR A 10 -18.92 -45.53 27.25
CA THR A 10 -18.75 -44.06 27.25
C THR A 10 -17.35 -43.45 27.16
N GLY A 11 -17.09 -42.88 25.98
CA GLY A 11 -16.13 -41.80 25.80
C GLY A 11 -16.32 -41.17 24.43
N TRP A 12 -17.19 -40.16 24.32
CA TRP A 12 -17.37 -39.38 23.10
C TRP A 12 -16.05 -38.68 22.75
N ARG A 13 -15.34 -39.16 21.73
CA ARG A 13 -14.31 -38.38 21.01
C ARG A 13 -14.83 -38.12 19.60
N ALA A 14 -15.37 -36.93 19.40
CA ALA A 14 -15.72 -36.43 18.07
C ALA A 14 -14.43 -36.27 17.24
N GLY A 15 -14.09 -37.29 16.46
CA GLY A 15 -13.09 -37.21 15.40
C GLY A 15 -13.74 -36.64 14.14
N TRP A 16 -13.44 -35.40 13.80
CA TRP A 16 -13.78 -34.85 12.49
C TRP A 16 -12.96 -35.61 11.42
N ARG A 17 -13.59 -36.52 10.69
CA ARG A 17 -13.00 -37.11 9.48
C ARG A 17 -13.07 -36.06 8.36
N ALA A 18 -12.05 -35.22 8.28
CA ALA A 18 -11.94 -34.13 7.33
C ALA A 18 -11.58 -34.56 5.88
N ASN A 19 -11.83 -35.80 5.46
CA ASN A 19 -11.27 -36.33 4.20
C ASN A 19 -12.30 -36.69 3.11
N ASP A 20 -13.61 -36.67 3.39
CA ASP A 20 -14.59 -37.12 2.39
C ASP A 20 -15.23 -35.98 1.58
N LEU A 21 -15.12 -34.72 2.03
CA LEU A 21 -15.68 -33.56 1.32
C LEU A 21 -14.72 -32.89 0.33
N GLU A 22 -13.40 -33.05 0.48
CA GLU A 22 -12.42 -32.43 -0.44
C GLU A 22 -12.41 -33.07 -1.85
N ARG A 23 -12.96 -34.27 -2.01
CA ARG A 23 -12.89 -35.03 -3.27
C ARG A 23 -14.00 -34.75 -4.29
N LEU A 24 -14.98 -33.92 -3.96
CA LEU A 24 -16.14 -33.67 -4.84
C LEU A 24 -15.97 -32.43 -5.75
N ALA A 25 -14.91 -31.64 -5.59
CA ALA A 25 -14.73 -30.40 -6.36
C ALA A 25 -14.16 -30.60 -7.79
N ASN A 26 -13.73 -31.82 -8.17
CA ASN A 26 -12.99 -32.06 -9.43
C ASN A 26 -13.46 -33.30 -10.22
N SER A 27 -14.74 -33.65 -10.21
CA SER A 27 -15.25 -34.88 -10.87
C SER A 27 -16.09 -34.66 -12.15
N GLY A 28 -16.02 -33.49 -12.79
CA GLY A 28 -16.86 -33.20 -13.97
C GLY A 28 -16.11 -32.55 -15.13
N GLY A 29 -15.52 -33.35 -16.01
CA GLY A 29 -15.08 -32.95 -17.36
C GLY A 29 -13.64 -33.35 -17.72
N PRO A 30 -13.32 -33.56 -19.02
CA PRO A 30 -11.96 -33.87 -19.45
C PRO A 30 -11.04 -32.71 -19.06
N MET A 31 -9.82 -33.05 -18.62
CA MET A 31 -8.77 -32.17 -18.10
C MET A 31 -8.39 -31.10 -19.14
N SER A 32 -9.21 -30.07 -19.24
CA SER A 32 -9.05 -28.92 -20.12
C SER A 32 -8.12 -27.92 -19.43
N ARG A 33 -6.98 -27.68 -20.07
CA ARG A 33 -6.05 -26.54 -19.87
C ARG A 33 -5.06 -26.66 -18.71
N GLN A 34 -3.96 -27.38 -18.92
CA GLN A 34 -2.69 -27.09 -18.25
C GLN A 34 -2.04 -25.84 -18.87
N ARG A 35 -2.63 -24.65 -18.61
CA ARG A 35 -1.96 -23.39 -18.95
C ARG A 35 -1.15 -22.94 -17.75
N THR A 36 0.15 -23.22 -17.78
CA THR A 36 1.09 -22.66 -16.81
C THR A 36 1.45 -21.24 -17.24
N SER A 37 0.79 -20.24 -16.65
CA SER A 37 1.20 -18.85 -16.80
C SER A 37 2.11 -18.44 -15.64
N ARG A 38 3.26 -17.84 -15.95
CA ARG A 38 4.07 -17.18 -14.92
C ARG A 38 3.29 -15.96 -14.41
N LEU A 39 2.90 -16.02 -13.14
CA LEU A 39 2.33 -14.87 -12.44
C LEU A 39 3.48 -13.95 -12.06
N PHE A 40 3.50 -12.76 -12.63
CA PHE A 40 4.35 -11.69 -12.14
C PHE A 40 3.67 -11.06 -10.94
N THR A 41 4.38 -10.98 -9.83
CA THR A 41 3.82 -10.56 -8.54
C THR A 41 3.69 -9.05 -8.40
N THR A 42 4.13 -8.27 -9.40
CA THR A 42 4.11 -6.79 -9.32
C THR A 42 3.69 -6.19 -10.67
N VAL A 43 2.54 -5.53 -10.69
CA VAL A 43 2.04 -4.75 -11.84
C VAL A 43 2.58 -3.30 -11.81
N LEU A 44 2.95 -2.81 -10.62
CA LEU A 44 3.36 -1.42 -10.39
C LEU A 44 4.75 -1.12 -10.97
N GLY A 45 4.85 -0.09 -11.82
CA GLY A 45 6.10 0.36 -12.44
C GLY A 45 6.53 -0.47 -13.65
N HIS A 46 5.60 -1.20 -14.27
CA HIS A 46 5.86 -1.92 -15.51
C HIS A 46 5.20 -1.22 -16.70
N ASP A 47 6.03 -0.58 -17.53
CA ASP A 47 5.54 0.25 -18.64
C ASP A 47 5.46 -0.52 -19.99
N GLN A 48 5.93 -1.77 -20.01
CA GLN A 48 6.10 -2.57 -21.23
C GLN A 48 5.10 -3.74 -21.36
N GLY A 49 4.07 -3.79 -20.50
CA GLY A 49 3.03 -4.81 -20.49
C GLY A 49 1.69 -4.36 -21.07
N ALA A 50 0.75 -5.30 -21.22
CA ALA A 50 -0.63 -5.01 -21.63
C ALA A 50 -1.41 -4.22 -20.57
N VAL A 51 -1.04 -4.36 -19.30
CA VAL A 51 -1.48 -3.52 -18.19
C VAL A 51 -0.34 -2.55 -17.90
N ARG A 52 -0.65 -1.26 -17.84
CA ARG A 52 0.31 -0.22 -17.50
C ARG A 52 -0.06 0.40 -16.15
N CYS A 53 0.95 0.70 -15.36
CA CYS A 53 0.79 1.40 -14.09
C CYS A 53 2.07 2.20 -13.87
N PRO A 54 2.23 3.33 -14.59
CA PRO A 54 3.48 4.08 -14.59
C PRO A 54 3.70 4.73 -13.23
N ARG A 55 4.97 4.76 -12.81
CA ARG A 55 5.36 5.51 -11.61
C ARG A 55 5.34 6.99 -11.94
N VAL A 56 4.48 7.74 -11.26
CA VAL A 56 4.32 9.18 -11.49
C VAL A 56 5.17 10.02 -10.56
N LEU A 57 5.45 9.53 -9.35
CA LEU A 57 6.21 10.29 -8.37
C LEU A 57 6.92 9.36 -7.38
N ARG A 58 8.08 9.81 -6.88
CA ARG A 58 8.77 9.20 -5.73
C ARG A 58 9.01 10.30 -4.70
N VAL A 59 8.54 10.10 -3.48
CA VAL A 59 8.64 11.07 -2.38
C VAL A 59 9.27 10.45 -1.14
N GLY A 60 10.16 11.20 -0.51
CA GLY A 60 10.90 10.73 0.65
C GLY A 60 11.83 11.80 1.17
N LEU A 61 11.53 12.32 2.35
CA LEU A 61 12.30 13.40 2.96
C LEU A 61 13.20 12.86 4.08
N ASP A 62 14.45 13.34 4.12
CA ASP A 62 15.32 13.20 5.26
C ASP A 62 15.38 14.50 6.06
N PHE A 63 14.88 14.43 7.29
CA PHE A 63 14.88 15.52 8.26
C PHE A 63 16.14 15.51 9.16
N GLY A 64 17.02 14.52 8.99
CA GLY A 64 18.18 14.31 9.84
C GLY A 64 17.78 14.10 11.30
N ARG A 65 18.34 14.93 12.20
CA ARG A 65 18.04 14.89 13.64
C ARG A 65 16.89 15.83 14.05
N ARG A 66 16.34 16.61 13.12
CA ARG A 66 15.29 17.60 13.42
C ARG A 66 13.93 16.94 13.59
N ASN A 67 13.05 17.56 14.36
CA ASN A 67 11.66 17.12 14.49
C ASN A 67 10.92 17.41 13.18
N PRO A 68 10.37 16.39 12.48
CA PRO A 68 9.71 16.59 11.20
C PRO A 68 8.54 17.58 11.26
N LEU A 69 7.72 17.55 12.31
CA LEU A 69 6.57 18.45 12.43
C LEU A 69 7.01 19.90 12.59
N SER A 70 8.02 20.16 13.43
CA SER A 70 8.56 21.50 13.60
C SER A 70 9.08 22.08 12.28
N VAL A 71 9.80 21.26 11.50
CA VAL A 71 10.33 21.67 10.19
C VAL A 71 9.19 21.96 9.20
N VAL A 72 8.13 21.15 9.17
CA VAL A 72 6.99 21.43 8.28
C VAL A 72 6.24 22.70 8.66
N LEU A 73 6.06 22.97 9.95
CA LEU A 73 5.46 24.23 10.42
C LEU A 73 6.32 25.44 10.07
N GLU A 74 7.65 25.31 10.10
CA GLU A 74 8.58 26.33 9.61
C GLU A 74 8.46 26.52 8.09
N LEU A 75 8.34 25.44 7.32
CA LEU A 75 8.16 25.49 5.86
C LEU A 75 6.88 26.21 5.46
N LEU A 76 5.76 25.97 6.15
CA LEU A 76 4.52 26.71 5.93
C LEU A 76 4.74 28.21 6.07
N LYS A 77 5.38 28.63 7.18
CA LYS A 77 5.69 30.05 7.44
C LYS A 77 6.62 30.63 6.38
N GLN A 78 7.66 29.89 5.98
CA GLN A 78 8.60 30.32 4.94
C GLN A 78 7.92 30.51 3.58
N CYS A 79 6.93 29.68 3.28
CA CYS A 79 6.15 29.76 2.05
C CYS A 79 4.96 30.75 2.15
N GLY A 80 4.76 31.39 3.30
CA GLY A 80 3.71 32.39 3.51
C GLY A 80 2.31 31.81 3.76
N PHE A 81 2.19 30.53 4.11
CA PHE A 81 0.92 29.88 4.41
C PHE A 81 0.65 29.86 5.93
N ALA A 82 -0.60 30.10 6.31
CA ALA A 82 -1.05 30.03 7.70
C ALA A 82 -1.19 28.58 8.18
N ASP A 83 -1.74 27.72 7.34
CA ASP A 83 -2.02 26.32 7.67
C ASP A 83 -1.88 25.38 6.47
N GLU A 84 -2.04 24.07 6.72
CA GLU A 84 -1.95 23.04 5.70
C GLU A 84 -3.08 23.10 4.67
N ARG A 85 -4.23 23.66 5.02
CA ARG A 85 -5.41 23.75 4.14
C ARG A 85 -5.19 24.81 3.07
N GLU A 86 -4.65 25.95 3.48
CA GLU A 86 -4.25 27.03 2.60
C GLU A 86 -3.15 26.57 1.64
N ALA A 87 -2.10 25.94 2.16
CA ALA A 87 -1.02 25.39 1.34
C ALA A 87 -1.54 24.35 0.32
N ARG A 88 -2.44 23.45 0.76
CA ARG A 88 -3.08 22.46 -0.13
C ARG A 88 -3.89 23.12 -1.24
N ALA A 89 -4.61 24.20 -0.94
CA ALA A 89 -5.43 24.90 -1.93
C ALA A 89 -4.59 25.66 -2.96
N ALA A 90 -3.40 26.15 -2.55
CA ALA A 90 -2.52 26.95 -3.39
C ALA A 90 -1.56 26.11 -4.26
N ILE A 91 -1.15 24.93 -3.81
CA ILE A 91 -0.16 24.10 -4.48
C ILE A 91 -0.83 23.11 -5.43
N ALA A 92 -0.36 23.07 -6.68
CA ALA A 92 -0.84 22.12 -7.69
C ALA A 92 -0.37 20.70 -7.36
N LEU A 93 -1.27 19.91 -6.77
CA LEU A 93 -1.05 18.51 -6.42
C LEU A 93 -1.70 17.58 -7.47
N PRO A 94 -1.30 16.30 -7.56
CA PRO A 94 -2.01 15.32 -8.37
C PRO A 94 -3.50 15.30 -8.03
N ILE A 95 -4.34 15.54 -9.03
CA ILE A 95 -5.80 15.69 -8.84
C ILE A 95 -6.47 14.33 -8.59
N GLU A 96 -5.79 13.25 -8.95
CA GLU A 96 -6.31 11.90 -8.97
C GLU A 96 -5.70 11.05 -7.87
N ALA A 97 -6.48 10.08 -7.40
CA ALA A 97 -5.98 9.12 -6.44
C ALA A 97 -4.93 8.21 -7.10
N CYS A 98 -3.80 8.02 -6.42
CA CYS A 98 -2.68 7.20 -6.90
C CYS A 98 -2.45 6.02 -5.96
N LEU A 99 -2.07 4.87 -6.52
CA LEU A 99 -1.60 3.74 -5.71
C LEU A 99 -0.23 4.09 -5.14
N CYS A 100 -0.03 3.81 -3.85
CA CYS A 100 1.27 3.99 -3.20
C CYS A 100 1.92 2.64 -2.91
N ARG A 101 3.25 2.61 -3.00
CA ARG A 101 4.09 1.51 -2.52
C ARG A 101 5.16 2.08 -1.61
N ILE A 102 5.43 1.42 -0.49
CA ILE A 102 6.60 1.73 0.32
C ILE A 102 7.86 1.43 -0.49
N ASP A 103 8.72 2.44 -0.62
CA ASP A 103 10.01 2.27 -1.27
C ASP A 103 10.99 1.58 -0.32
N LEU A 104 11.41 0.37 -0.69
CA LEU A 104 12.32 -0.48 0.07
C LEU A 104 13.81 -0.16 -0.20
N VAL A 105 14.12 0.61 -1.25
CA VAL A 105 15.48 1.03 -1.58
C VAL A 105 15.58 2.54 -1.39
N PRO A 106 15.67 3.01 -0.15
CA PRO A 106 15.38 4.39 0.19
C PRO A 106 16.40 5.37 -0.39
N GLN A 107 15.93 6.28 -1.25
CA GLN A 107 16.64 7.51 -1.62
C GLN A 107 15.89 8.69 -1.01
N ARG A 108 16.15 8.94 0.28
CA ARG A 108 15.62 10.15 0.92
C ARG A 108 16.40 11.35 0.43
N VAL A 109 15.67 12.40 0.09
CA VAL A 109 16.26 13.69 -0.22
C VAL A 109 16.41 14.48 1.08
N PRO A 110 17.63 14.91 1.46
CA PRO A 110 17.80 15.81 2.58
C PRO A 110 17.00 17.08 2.36
N ILE A 111 16.16 17.44 3.33
CA ILE A 111 15.24 18.58 3.17
C ILE A 111 15.97 19.91 2.95
N GLU A 112 17.22 20.00 3.39
CA GLU A 112 18.09 21.18 3.23
C GLU A 112 18.57 21.37 1.78
N THR A 113 18.51 20.33 0.96
CA THR A 113 18.87 20.41 -0.46
C THR A 113 17.69 20.82 -1.35
N LEU A 114 16.47 20.87 -0.79
CA LEU A 114 15.26 21.23 -1.51
C LEU A 114 14.93 22.71 -1.30
N SER A 115 14.29 23.31 -2.31
CA SER A 115 13.65 24.60 -2.11
C SER A 115 12.52 24.47 -1.07
N PRO A 116 12.16 25.53 -0.33
CA PRO A 116 11.04 25.47 0.62
C PRO A 116 9.73 25.02 -0.04
N ALA A 117 9.48 25.45 -1.28
CA ALA A 117 8.30 25.07 -2.05
C ALA A 117 8.30 23.58 -2.40
N ASP A 118 9.43 23.02 -2.87
CA ASP A 118 9.52 21.59 -3.19
C ASP A 118 9.43 20.72 -1.94
N ALA A 119 10.04 21.16 -0.84
CA ALA A 119 9.94 20.49 0.44
C ALA A 119 8.48 20.47 0.92
N LEU A 120 7.77 21.60 0.87
CA LEU A 120 6.36 21.70 1.24
C LEU A 120 5.45 20.87 0.31
N TYR A 121 5.73 20.85 -0.99
CA TYR A 121 5.03 19.98 -1.93
C TYR A 121 5.16 18.50 -1.51
N GLN A 122 6.38 18.03 -1.24
CA GLN A 122 6.59 16.65 -0.81
C GLN A 122 5.93 16.34 0.54
N THR A 123 5.97 17.27 1.50
CA THR A 123 5.30 17.06 2.79
C THR A 123 3.79 16.98 2.64
N LEU A 124 3.18 17.77 1.74
CA LEU A 124 1.75 17.67 1.42
C LEU A 124 1.38 16.32 0.81
N ILE A 125 2.14 15.83 -0.18
CA ILE A 125 1.95 14.48 -0.72
C ILE A 125 2.04 13.44 0.40
N LEU A 126 3.04 13.57 1.27
CA LEU A 126 3.21 12.74 2.45
C LEU A 126 2.15 12.99 3.54
N GLY A 127 1.37 14.07 3.53
CA GLY A 127 0.24 14.25 4.45
C GLY A 127 -1.04 13.60 3.91
N LEU A 128 -1.21 13.64 2.59
CA LEU A 128 -2.34 13.12 1.82
C LEU A 128 -2.22 11.62 1.50
N SER A 129 -1.07 11.01 1.75
CA SER A 129 -0.89 9.57 1.48
C SER A 129 -1.17 8.68 2.70
N THR A 130 -1.51 7.43 2.44
CA THR A 130 -1.34 6.28 3.34
C THR A 130 -0.17 5.46 2.80
N PRO A 131 0.25 4.36 3.45
CA PRO A 131 1.23 3.46 2.85
C PRO A 131 0.83 2.90 1.47
N TRP A 132 -0.47 2.91 1.14
CA TRP A 132 -1.03 2.20 -0.02
C TRP A 132 -1.79 3.08 -1.01
N LEU A 133 -2.19 4.29 -0.61
CA LEU A 133 -3.05 5.17 -1.41
C LEU A 133 -2.73 6.63 -1.13
N TYR A 134 -2.54 7.40 -2.19
CA TYR A 134 -2.64 8.86 -2.18
C TYR A 134 -4.07 9.25 -2.53
N ASP A 135 -4.67 10.11 -1.72
CA ASP A 135 -6.03 10.62 -1.93
C ASP A 135 -6.00 12.16 -1.77
N PRO A 136 -6.34 12.93 -2.82
CA PRO A 136 -6.33 14.40 -2.76
C PRO A 136 -7.52 14.99 -1.99
N VAL A 137 -8.59 14.21 -1.76
CA VAL A 137 -9.83 14.69 -1.12
C VAL A 137 -9.74 14.65 0.41
N ARG A 138 -8.93 13.74 0.96
CA ARG A 138 -8.76 13.63 2.42
C ARG A 138 -8.00 14.81 3.01
N PRO A 139 -8.19 15.09 4.32
CA PRO A 139 -7.38 16.08 5.02
C PRO A 139 -5.91 15.68 5.08
N VAL A 140 -5.03 16.68 5.03
CA VAL A 140 -3.59 16.53 5.22
C VAL A 140 -3.34 16.10 6.67
N LEU A 141 -2.71 14.94 6.88
CA LEU A 141 -2.34 14.46 8.21
C LEU A 141 -0.83 14.34 8.32
N TRP A 142 -0.23 15.30 9.01
CA TRP A 142 1.17 15.23 9.39
C TRP A 142 1.35 14.60 10.76
N THR A 143 1.96 13.43 10.72
CA THR A 143 2.44 12.71 11.88
C THR A 143 3.90 12.36 11.60
N ARG A 144 4.64 11.97 12.64
CA ARG A 144 5.99 11.46 12.44
C ARG A 144 6.01 10.33 11.40
N ALA A 145 5.09 9.37 11.50
CA ALA A 145 5.02 8.23 10.59
C ALA A 145 4.73 8.63 9.14
N SER A 146 3.83 9.60 8.91
CA SER A 146 3.50 10.04 7.55
C SER A 146 4.62 10.86 6.91
N LEU A 147 5.37 11.64 7.69
CA LEU A 147 6.49 12.44 7.18
C LEU A 147 7.78 11.63 6.95
N THR A 148 8.02 10.56 7.71
CA THR A 148 9.27 9.78 7.61
C THR A 148 9.22 8.57 6.69
N ARG A 149 8.05 8.28 6.10
CA ARG A 149 7.90 7.21 5.11
C ARG A 149 8.40 7.65 3.74
N GLN A 150 8.59 6.67 2.89
CA GLN A 150 9.01 6.86 1.50
C GLN A 150 8.05 6.11 0.61
N LEU A 151 7.51 6.81 -0.38
CA LEU A 151 6.47 6.28 -1.23
C LEU A 151 6.82 6.49 -2.68
N GLU A 152 6.53 5.48 -3.47
CA GLU A 152 6.34 5.59 -4.91
C GLU A 152 4.85 5.66 -5.18
N LEU A 153 4.42 6.64 -5.97
CA LEU A 153 3.05 6.82 -6.42
C LEU A 153 2.95 6.34 -7.86
N PHE A 154 1.89 5.61 -8.16
CA PHE A 154 1.58 5.06 -9.47
C PHE A 154 0.19 5.47 -9.91
N ASP A 155 0.03 5.76 -11.20
CA ASP A 155 -1.29 5.99 -11.78
C ASP A 155 -2.03 4.65 -11.92
N GLY A 156 -3.17 4.51 -11.24
CA GLY A 156 -3.99 3.30 -11.25
C GLY A 156 -5.01 3.23 -12.39
N ARG A 157 -5.19 4.30 -13.18
CA ARG A 157 -6.23 4.39 -14.22
C ARG A 157 -6.01 3.44 -15.38
N GLU A 158 -4.76 3.20 -15.74
CA GLU A 158 -4.38 2.33 -16.86
C GLU A 158 -4.54 0.83 -16.54
N PHE A 159 -5.08 0.47 -15.36
CA PHE A 159 -5.31 -0.92 -14.99
C PHE A 159 -6.57 -1.54 -15.62
N TYR A 160 -7.64 -0.77 -15.80
CA TYR A 160 -8.95 -1.24 -16.30
C TYR A 160 -9.40 -0.57 -17.60
N ALA A 161 -8.54 0.25 -18.21
CA ALA A 161 -8.84 0.95 -19.46
C ALA A 161 -8.76 0.02 -20.69
#